data_AF-A0A1E7GW68-F1
#
_entry.id   AF-A0A1E7GW68-F1
#
_cell.length_a   1.000
_cell.length_b   1.000
_cell.length_c   1.000
_cell.angle_alpha   90.00
_cell.angle_beta   90.00
_cell.angle_gamma   90.00
#
_symmetry.space_group_name_H-M   'P 1'
#
loop_
_entity.id
_entity.type
_entity.pdbx_description
1 polymer ?
#
loop_
_entity_poly.entity_id
_entity_poly.type
_entity_poly.pdbx_seq_one_letter_code
_entity_poly.pdbx_strand_id
1 'polypeptide(L)'
;MVLVVLFLLLAIIALVGVSVSTGSADLTVGDAYSSILRKTFPDHFESTYIFTWDDVPGSNSERLLNYLRAEYGIDWAEGAEIHKSGDGRTIEISNGENSARITLDEVDSGKAWLKIEGGKSDNLEVKEKNGEMRIHESTWLADICVWNIRLPRIFLAILAGICLGLAGGIMQWALKNPLASPYTLGISSVAACGTSFVIIFGGASIVGKFAIIGVAFIFTLIATAIILYISSRRWATPKRVVLLGIVMIVLSSAMTAQFRQFGAAENVKEAVFWMVGDLNRASWDILAYMADMLVFCVILLLLLLFMPSLFDVADKRIRTSAMVVASLLVATTVCFTGTIGFIGLLAPHICRPVIGDYHRFVIPVSGLVGAVLLLGLDLVARTVISPFILPVGKVTAVMGVPFLVYLLLRKGIREVGVT
;
A
#
# COMPACT_ATOMS: atom_id res chain seq x y z
N MET A 1 10.91 -11.79 23.51
CA MET A 1 10.99 -10.61 22.61
C MET A 1 11.55 -10.98 21.23
N VAL A 2 12.80 -11.45 21.13
CA VAL A 2 13.44 -11.81 19.84
C VAL A 2 12.57 -12.75 19.01
N LEU A 3 12.04 -13.82 19.62
CA LEU A 3 11.13 -14.76 18.97
C LEU A 3 9.87 -14.11 18.37
N VAL A 4 9.30 -13.12 19.07
CA VAL A 4 8.09 -12.40 18.63
C VAL A 4 8.40 -11.52 17.44
N VAL A 5 9.52 -10.80 17.48
CA VAL A 5 9.98 -9.97 16.36
C VAL A 5 10.25 -10.84 15.14
N LEU A 6 10.94 -11.97 15.31
CA LEU A 6 11.22 -12.90 14.23
C LEU A 6 9.94 -13.49 13.62
N PHE A 7 8.98 -13.87 14.45
CA PHE A 7 7.66 -14.32 14.00
C PHE A 7 6.92 -13.25 13.19
N LEU A 8 6.94 -11.99 13.65
CA LEU A 8 6.29 -10.89 12.92
C LEU A 8 6.97 -10.60 11.59
N LEU A 9 8.31 -10.66 11.52
CA LEU A 9 9.04 -10.51 10.26
C LEU A 9 8.70 -11.64 9.28
N LEU A 10 8.65 -12.89 9.75
CA LEU A 10 8.22 -14.02 8.93
C LEU A 10 6.76 -13.87 8.46
N ALA A 11 5.87 -13.38 9.32
CA ALA A 11 4.48 -13.11 8.95
C ALA A 11 4.37 -12.02 7.87
N ILE A 12 5.18 -10.95 7.95
CA ILE A 12 5.25 -9.92 6.92
C ILE A 12 5.74 -10.54 5.60
N ILE A 13 6.82 -11.31 5.62
CA ILE A 13 7.38 -11.96 4.42
C ILE A 13 6.33 -12.89 3.77
N ALA A 14 5.65 -13.72 4.56
CA ALA A 14 4.60 -14.60 4.07
C ALA A 14 3.44 -13.81 3.44
N LEU A 15 2.98 -12.75 4.11
CA LEU A 15 1.93 -11.87 3.58
C LEU A 15 2.35 -11.13 2.32
N VAL A 16 3.61 -10.70 2.21
CA VAL A 16 4.15 -10.09 0.99
C VAL A 16 4.08 -11.08 -0.16
N GLY A 17 4.50 -12.34 0.03
CA GLY A 17 4.45 -13.38 -1.00
C GLY A 17 3.03 -13.66 -1.50
N VAL A 18 2.08 -13.82 -0.58
CA VAL A 18 0.65 -13.98 -0.94
C VAL A 18 0.12 -12.72 -1.63
N SER A 19 0.44 -11.55 -1.10
CA SER A 19 -0.05 -10.29 -1.62
C SER A 19 0.48 -9.94 -3.02
N VAL A 20 1.71 -10.35 -3.33
CA VAL A 20 2.32 -10.19 -4.66
C VAL A 20 1.62 -11.08 -5.68
N SER A 21 1.20 -12.28 -5.29
CA SER A 21 0.54 -13.24 -6.18
C SER A 21 -0.95 -12.95 -6.37
N THR A 22 -1.63 -12.42 -5.35
CA THR A 22 -3.06 -12.06 -5.45
C THR A 22 -3.28 -10.69 -6.08
N GLY A 23 -4.08 -10.61 -7.14
CA GLY A 23 -4.53 -9.35 -7.73
C GLY A 23 -5.41 -9.56 -8.96
N SER A 24 -5.89 -8.46 -9.53
CA SER A 24 -6.88 -8.46 -10.63
C SER A 24 -6.30 -8.78 -12.01
N ALA A 25 -4.99 -8.69 -12.17
CA ALA A 25 -4.32 -9.22 -13.35
C ALA A 25 -4.18 -10.72 -13.15
N ASP A 26 -4.69 -11.52 -14.09
CA ASP A 26 -4.61 -13.00 -14.17
C ASP A 26 -3.16 -13.46 -14.33
N LEU A 27 -2.29 -13.06 -13.41
CA LEU A 27 -0.91 -13.45 -13.30
C LEU A 27 -0.83 -14.70 -12.44
N THR A 28 -0.15 -15.72 -12.94
CA THR A 28 0.13 -16.89 -12.12
C THR A 28 1.12 -16.52 -11.01
N VAL A 29 1.19 -17.37 -9.98
CA VAL A 29 2.21 -17.25 -8.94
C VAL A 29 3.61 -17.26 -9.58
N GLY A 30 3.83 -18.11 -10.58
CA GLY A 30 5.09 -18.19 -11.32
C GLY A 30 5.48 -16.87 -12.01
N ASP A 31 4.53 -16.19 -12.65
CA ASP A 31 4.78 -14.92 -13.34
C ASP A 31 5.16 -13.82 -12.36
N ALA A 32 4.50 -13.79 -11.21
CA ALA A 32 4.76 -12.79 -10.20
C ALA A 32 6.17 -12.93 -9.59
N TYR A 33 6.59 -14.16 -9.26
CA TYR A 33 7.93 -14.42 -8.72
C TYR A 33 9.03 -14.33 -9.78
N SER A 34 8.77 -14.78 -11.01
CA SER A 34 9.72 -14.64 -12.11
C SER A 34 9.97 -13.17 -12.45
N SER A 35 8.94 -12.33 -12.42
CA SER A 35 9.08 -10.87 -12.57
C SER A 35 10.00 -10.25 -11.49
N ILE A 36 9.86 -10.68 -10.24
CA ILE A 36 10.76 -10.23 -9.16
C ILE A 36 12.19 -10.70 -9.42
N LEU A 37 12.38 -11.98 -9.72
CA LEU A 37 13.70 -12.57 -9.94
C LEU A 37 14.42 -11.95 -11.14
N ARG A 38 13.73 -11.78 -12.27
CA ARG A 38 14.28 -11.13 -13.48
C ARG A 38 14.78 -9.72 -13.20
N LYS A 39 13.99 -8.91 -12.50
CA LYS A 39 14.38 -7.51 -12.25
C LYS A 39 15.40 -7.37 -11.13
N THR A 40 15.48 -8.32 -10.21
CA THR A 40 16.48 -8.33 -9.13
C THR A 40 17.82 -8.93 -9.57
N PHE A 41 17.78 -9.95 -10.44
CA PHE A 41 18.95 -10.68 -10.94
C PHE A 41 18.87 -10.83 -12.47
N PRO A 42 19.02 -9.71 -13.21
CA PRO A 42 18.81 -9.69 -14.66
C PRO A 42 19.76 -10.64 -15.43
N ASP A 43 20.96 -10.87 -14.90
CA ASP A 43 21.95 -11.75 -15.55
C ASP A 43 21.66 -13.25 -15.37
N HIS A 44 20.77 -13.62 -14.43
CA HIS A 44 20.51 -15.02 -14.06
C HIS A 44 19.14 -15.53 -14.51
N PHE A 45 18.19 -14.62 -14.72
CA PHE A 45 16.83 -14.96 -15.12
C PHE A 45 16.46 -14.19 -16.39
N GLU A 46 16.50 -14.88 -17.53
CA GLU A 46 15.99 -14.37 -18.80
C GLU A 46 14.49 -14.71 -18.96
N SER A 47 13.77 -13.94 -19.78
CA SER A 47 12.41 -14.29 -20.21
C SER A 47 12.42 -15.63 -20.96
N THR A 48 11.28 -16.35 -20.99
CA THR A 48 11.19 -17.66 -21.63
C THR A 48 11.54 -17.54 -23.11
N TYR A 49 12.63 -18.20 -23.54
CA TYR A 49 12.99 -18.26 -24.95
C TYR A 49 11.98 -19.10 -25.71
N ILE A 50 11.41 -18.55 -26.79
CA ILE A 50 10.42 -19.23 -27.62
C ILE A 50 11.11 -19.81 -28.87
N PHE A 51 11.70 -18.96 -29.71
CA PHE A 51 12.34 -19.35 -30.97
C PHE A 51 13.34 -18.29 -31.47
N THR A 52 14.20 -18.66 -32.42
CA THR A 52 15.10 -17.73 -33.12
C THR A 52 14.43 -17.22 -34.40
N TRP A 53 14.29 -15.90 -34.55
CA TRP A 53 13.62 -15.24 -35.67
C TRP A 53 14.30 -15.52 -37.01
N ASP A 54 15.63 -15.52 -37.03
CA ASP A 54 16.42 -15.65 -38.25
C ASP A 54 16.33 -17.07 -38.86
N ASP A 55 16.07 -18.07 -38.00
CA ASP A 55 15.92 -19.49 -38.37
C ASP A 55 14.47 -19.88 -38.74
N VAL A 56 13.59 -18.91 -38.98
CA VAL A 56 12.21 -19.13 -39.42
C VAL A 56 11.98 -18.45 -40.77
N PRO A 57 11.53 -19.18 -41.81
CA PRO A 57 11.26 -20.62 -41.84
C PRO A 57 12.55 -21.47 -41.83
N GLY A 58 12.59 -22.55 -41.04
CA GLY A 58 13.80 -23.35 -40.85
C GLY A 58 13.73 -24.29 -39.65
N SER A 59 14.87 -24.49 -38.96
CA SER A 59 14.99 -25.40 -37.81
C SER A 59 14.10 -25.03 -36.62
N ASN A 60 13.74 -23.74 -36.50
CA ASN A 60 12.91 -23.23 -35.41
C ASN A 60 11.41 -23.15 -35.75
N SER A 61 11.00 -23.55 -36.95
CA SER A 61 9.59 -23.54 -37.37
C SER A 61 8.70 -24.40 -36.47
N GLU A 62 9.14 -25.62 -36.12
CA GLU A 62 8.36 -26.53 -35.27
C GLU A 62 8.17 -25.98 -33.85
N ARG A 63 9.18 -25.29 -33.31
CA ARG A 63 9.09 -24.60 -32.02
C ARG A 63 8.05 -23.49 -32.00
N LEU A 64 8.04 -22.65 -33.05
CA LEU A 64 7.05 -21.59 -33.20
C LEU A 64 5.62 -22.14 -33.26
N LEU A 65 5.40 -23.21 -34.05
CA LEU A 65 4.08 -23.84 -34.16
C LEU A 65 3.64 -24.49 -32.84
N ASN A 66 4.56 -25.14 -32.12
CA ASN A 66 4.28 -25.72 -30.80
C ASN A 66 3.91 -24.66 -29.76
N TYR A 67 4.57 -23.49 -29.78
CA TYR A 67 4.22 -22.36 -28.91
C TYR A 67 2.80 -21.85 -29.19
N LEU A 68 2.44 -21.64 -30.47
CA LEU A 68 1.10 -21.19 -30.84
C LEU A 68 0.01 -22.19 -30.41
N ARG A 69 0.30 -23.49 -30.48
CA ARG A 69 -0.61 -24.53 -30.01
C ARG A 69 -0.75 -24.51 -28.49
N ALA A 70 0.37 -24.54 -27.77
CA ALA A 70 0.38 -24.64 -26.31
C ALA A 70 -0.23 -23.39 -25.64
N GLU A 71 0.10 -22.20 -26.12
CA GLU A 71 -0.27 -20.95 -25.46
C GLU A 71 -1.63 -20.42 -25.93
N TYR A 72 -1.93 -20.53 -27.24
CA TYR A 72 -3.13 -19.94 -27.83
C TYR A 72 -4.21 -20.96 -28.21
N GLY A 73 -3.94 -22.26 -28.03
CA GLY A 73 -4.85 -23.34 -28.42
C GLY A 73 -5.05 -23.44 -29.93
N ILE A 74 -4.03 -23.06 -30.71
CA ILE A 74 -4.11 -23.01 -32.18
C ILE A 74 -3.71 -24.38 -32.75
N ASP A 75 -4.67 -25.30 -32.79
CA ASP A 75 -4.44 -26.64 -33.34
C ASP A 75 -4.20 -26.63 -34.85
N TRP A 76 -4.80 -25.67 -35.58
CA TRP A 76 -4.63 -25.55 -37.03
C TRP A 76 -3.22 -25.15 -37.47
N ALA A 77 -2.35 -24.74 -36.53
CA ALA A 77 -0.94 -24.49 -36.78
C ALA A 77 -0.19 -25.77 -37.21
N GLU A 78 -0.74 -26.96 -36.94
CA GLU A 78 -0.18 -28.22 -37.42
C GLU A 78 -0.30 -28.34 -38.94
N GLY A 79 0.85 -28.33 -39.62
CA GLY A 79 0.91 -28.37 -41.09
C GLY A 79 0.65 -27.04 -41.78
N ALA A 80 0.59 -25.93 -41.04
CA ALA A 80 0.46 -24.59 -41.62
C ALA A 80 1.74 -24.20 -42.39
N GLU A 81 1.55 -23.50 -43.51
CA GLU A 81 2.64 -22.93 -44.28
C GLU A 81 3.16 -21.65 -43.59
N ILE A 82 4.48 -21.55 -43.46
CA ILE A 82 5.15 -20.38 -42.86
C ILE A 82 5.83 -19.60 -43.98
N HIS A 83 5.43 -18.35 -44.16
CA HIS A 83 6.02 -17.43 -45.11
C HIS A 83 6.64 -16.23 -44.39
N LYS A 84 7.89 -15.89 -44.72
CA LYS A 84 8.52 -14.66 -44.25
C LYS A 84 8.48 -13.63 -45.36
N SER A 85 7.93 -12.45 -45.06
CA SER A 85 7.86 -11.32 -45.99
C SER A 85 9.25 -10.94 -46.50
N GLY A 86 9.33 -10.41 -47.73
CA GLY A 86 10.59 -10.01 -48.37
C GLY A 86 11.35 -8.89 -47.66
N ASP A 87 10.68 -8.16 -46.76
CA ASP A 87 11.30 -7.18 -45.85
C ASP A 87 11.94 -7.82 -44.59
N GLY A 88 11.72 -9.12 -44.37
CA GLY A 88 12.22 -9.89 -43.23
C GLY A 88 11.54 -9.56 -41.89
N ARG A 89 10.55 -8.66 -41.87
CA ARG A 89 9.93 -8.11 -40.65
C ARG A 89 8.65 -8.81 -40.24
N THR A 90 8.04 -9.54 -41.15
CA THR A 90 6.77 -10.21 -40.92
C THR A 90 6.88 -11.70 -41.21
N ILE A 91 6.48 -12.52 -40.24
CA ILE A 91 6.24 -13.95 -40.41
C ILE A 91 4.73 -14.17 -40.46
N GLU A 92 4.25 -14.77 -41.53
CA GLU A 92 2.85 -15.13 -41.73
C GLU A 92 2.73 -16.66 -41.72
N ILE A 93 1.76 -17.15 -40.96
CA ILE A 93 1.49 -18.58 -40.74
C ILE A 93 0.05 -18.79 -41.18
N SER A 94 -0.18 -19.63 -42.18
CA SER A 94 -1.51 -19.83 -42.75
C SER A 94 -1.77 -21.29 -43.11
N ASN A 95 -3.02 -21.71 -42.92
CA ASN A 95 -3.53 -23.01 -43.39
C ASN A 95 -4.68 -22.81 -44.41
N GLY A 96 -4.66 -21.70 -45.15
CA GLY A 96 -5.67 -21.34 -46.16
C GLY A 96 -6.95 -20.70 -45.59
N GLU A 97 -7.49 -21.22 -44.49
CA GLU A 97 -8.70 -20.67 -43.85
C GLU A 97 -8.41 -19.73 -42.67
N ASN A 98 -7.30 -19.95 -41.94
CA ASN A 98 -6.90 -19.16 -40.80
C ASN A 98 -5.47 -18.65 -40.98
N SER A 99 -5.21 -17.44 -40.49
CA SER A 99 -3.87 -16.83 -40.49
C SER A 99 -3.43 -16.30 -39.12
N ALA A 100 -2.14 -16.36 -38.86
CA ALA A 100 -1.48 -15.70 -37.75
C ALA A 100 -0.26 -14.95 -38.28
N ARG A 101 -0.06 -13.72 -37.81
CA ARG A 101 1.01 -12.85 -38.27
C ARG A 101 1.81 -12.34 -37.08
N ILE A 102 3.13 -12.50 -37.14
CA ILE A 102 4.06 -11.88 -36.21
C ILE A 102 4.81 -10.79 -36.96
N THR A 103 4.76 -9.56 -36.45
CA THR A 103 5.43 -8.41 -37.04
C THR A 103 6.41 -7.83 -36.03
N LEU A 104 7.67 -7.68 -36.43
CA LEU A 104 8.66 -6.94 -35.65
C LEU A 104 8.26 -5.45 -35.61
N ASP A 105 8.24 -4.88 -34.41
CA ASP A 105 8.11 -3.44 -34.22
C ASP A 105 9.42 -2.76 -34.70
N GLU A 106 9.46 -1.43 -34.85
CA GLU A 106 10.63 -0.73 -35.42
C GLU A 106 11.97 -1.25 -34.84
N VAL A 107 13.00 -1.32 -35.69
CA VAL A 107 14.25 -2.10 -35.51
C VAL A 107 14.98 -1.87 -34.17
N ASP A 108 14.74 -0.73 -33.48
CA ASP A 108 15.34 -0.39 -32.19
C ASP A 108 14.44 -0.62 -30.95
N SER A 109 13.22 -1.11 -31.13
CA SER A 109 12.21 -1.17 -30.05
C SER A 109 12.29 -2.42 -29.16
N GLY A 110 13.01 -3.47 -29.60
CA GLY A 110 13.14 -4.74 -28.86
C GLY A 110 11.81 -5.48 -28.68
N LYS A 111 10.81 -5.24 -29.53
CA LYS A 111 9.45 -5.79 -29.42
C LYS A 111 8.94 -6.37 -30.73
N ALA A 112 8.06 -7.37 -30.61
CA ALA A 112 7.31 -7.92 -31.72
C ALA A 112 5.84 -8.08 -31.34
N TRP A 113 4.94 -7.98 -32.32
CA TRP A 113 3.50 -8.09 -32.14
C TRP A 113 3.00 -9.34 -32.83
N LEU A 114 2.40 -10.24 -32.05
CA LEU A 114 1.65 -11.38 -32.57
C LEU A 114 0.19 -10.96 -32.74
N LYS A 115 -0.34 -11.14 -33.94
CA LYS A 115 -1.75 -10.93 -34.28
C LYS A 115 -2.32 -12.20 -34.88
N ILE A 116 -3.35 -12.74 -34.24
CA ILE A 116 -4.05 -13.95 -34.68
C ILE A 116 -5.41 -13.54 -35.25
N GLU A 117 -5.75 -14.08 -36.41
CA GLU A 117 -7.07 -13.88 -37.02
C GLU A 117 -8.15 -14.47 -36.10
N GLY A 118 -9.12 -13.63 -35.71
CA GLY A 118 -10.04 -13.90 -34.59
C GLY A 118 -9.91 -12.92 -33.41
N GLY A 119 -9.00 -11.94 -33.49
CA GLY A 119 -8.97 -10.77 -32.60
C GLY A 119 -8.06 -10.91 -31.36
N LYS A 120 -7.36 -12.04 -31.21
CA LYS A 120 -6.31 -12.18 -30.19
C LYS A 120 -5.02 -11.53 -30.68
N SER A 121 -4.39 -10.74 -29.82
CA SER A 121 -3.09 -10.13 -30.08
C SER A 121 -2.26 -10.16 -28.81
N ASP A 122 -0.95 -10.39 -28.94
CA ASP A 122 -0.04 -10.34 -27.81
C ASP A 122 1.29 -9.68 -28.19
N ASN A 123 2.00 -9.21 -27.17
CA ASN A 123 3.35 -8.68 -27.29
C ASN A 123 4.35 -9.81 -27.10
N LEU A 124 5.48 -9.71 -27.79
CA LEU A 124 6.65 -10.58 -27.66
C LEU A 124 7.90 -9.71 -27.47
N GLU A 125 8.87 -10.22 -26.72
CA GLU A 125 10.16 -9.55 -26.52
C GLU A 125 11.18 -10.04 -27.54
N VAL A 126 11.93 -9.11 -28.14
CA VAL A 126 13.01 -9.42 -29.07
C VAL A 126 14.34 -9.14 -28.38
N LYS A 127 15.20 -10.15 -28.30
CA LYS A 127 16.55 -10.04 -27.73
C LYS A 127 17.58 -10.49 -28.74
N GLU A 128 18.58 -9.65 -28.98
CA GLU A 128 19.71 -10.01 -29.83
C GLU A 128 20.78 -10.73 -28.99
N LYS A 129 21.16 -11.93 -29.39
CA LYS A 129 22.22 -12.71 -28.72
C LYS A 129 23.10 -13.36 -29.78
N ASN A 130 24.38 -13.03 -29.77
CA ASN A 130 25.36 -13.48 -30.77
C ASN A 130 25.02 -13.11 -32.23
N GLY A 131 24.35 -11.98 -32.46
CA GLY A 131 23.94 -11.53 -33.79
C GLY A 131 22.69 -12.22 -34.36
N GLU A 132 22.03 -13.07 -33.56
CA GLU A 132 20.73 -13.66 -33.88
C GLU A 132 19.62 -12.99 -33.07
N MET A 133 18.50 -12.70 -33.72
CA MET A 133 17.29 -12.23 -33.05
C MET A 133 16.53 -13.40 -32.44
N ARG A 134 16.38 -13.39 -31.11
CA ARG A 134 15.62 -14.38 -30.34
C ARG A 134 14.33 -13.77 -29.85
N ILE A 135 13.25 -14.51 -30.02
CA ILE A 135 11.93 -14.14 -29.55
C ILE A 135 11.69 -14.80 -28.20
N HIS A 136 11.30 -13.98 -27.23
CA HIS A 136 10.97 -14.37 -25.88
C HIS A 136 9.52 -13.98 -25.57
N GLU A 137 8.93 -14.70 -24.62
CA GLU A 137 7.62 -14.37 -24.08
C GLU A 137 7.64 -12.98 -23.44
N SER A 138 6.59 -12.18 -23.67
CA SER A 138 6.59 -10.81 -23.18
C SER A 138 6.23 -10.74 -21.71
N THR A 139 7.12 -10.10 -20.95
CA THR A 139 7.02 -10.06 -19.49
C THR A 139 6.55 -8.71 -18.97
N TRP A 140 6.33 -7.78 -19.88
CA TRP A 140 6.00 -6.38 -19.61
C TRP A 140 4.79 -6.21 -18.68
N LEU A 141 3.72 -6.99 -18.89
CA LEU A 141 2.49 -6.87 -18.11
C LEU A 141 2.73 -7.32 -16.67
N ALA A 142 3.40 -8.47 -16.49
CA ALA A 142 3.79 -8.98 -15.18
C ALA A 142 4.70 -7.98 -14.46
N ASP A 143 5.69 -7.43 -15.17
CA ASP A 143 6.65 -6.48 -14.63
C ASP A 143 5.99 -5.17 -14.19
N ILE A 144 5.12 -4.58 -15.01
CA ILE A 144 4.38 -3.37 -14.63
C ILE A 144 3.45 -3.66 -13.45
N CYS A 145 2.69 -4.75 -13.50
CA CYS A 145 1.75 -5.09 -12.44
C CYS A 145 2.45 -5.35 -11.11
N VAL A 146 3.53 -6.13 -11.10
CA VAL A 146 4.26 -6.46 -9.87
C VAL A 146 5.02 -5.25 -9.36
N TRP A 147 5.85 -4.61 -10.19
CA TRP A 147 6.76 -3.57 -9.74
C TRP A 147 6.15 -2.18 -9.62
N ASN A 148 5.19 -1.82 -10.46
CA ASN A 148 4.64 -0.45 -10.46
C ASN A 148 3.29 -0.36 -9.76
N ILE A 149 2.62 -1.49 -9.49
CA ILE A 149 1.30 -1.50 -8.87
C ILE A 149 1.31 -2.27 -7.54
N ARG A 150 1.67 -3.56 -7.54
CA ARG A 150 1.55 -4.42 -6.34
C ARG A 150 2.61 -4.10 -5.28
N LEU A 151 3.89 -4.08 -5.64
CA LEU A 151 4.99 -3.85 -4.69
C LEU A 151 4.89 -2.47 -4.00
N PRO A 152 4.68 -1.35 -4.71
CA PRO A 152 4.50 -0.05 -4.06
C PRO A 152 3.37 -0.07 -3.03
N ARG A 153 2.23 -0.65 -3.39
CA ARG A 153 1.07 -0.76 -2.47
C ARG A 153 1.39 -1.59 -1.22
N ILE A 154 2.07 -2.72 -1.40
CA ILE A 154 2.46 -3.62 -0.31
C ILE A 154 3.38 -2.91 0.69
N PHE A 155 4.43 -2.28 0.19
CA PHE A 155 5.36 -1.55 1.03
C PHE A 155 4.72 -0.31 1.66
N LEU A 156 3.80 0.38 0.96
CA LEU A 156 3.01 1.46 1.55
C LEU A 156 2.16 0.94 2.72
N ALA A 157 1.51 -0.22 2.59
CA ALA A 157 0.75 -0.85 3.67
C ALA A 157 1.63 -1.16 4.88
N ILE A 158 2.84 -1.68 4.65
CA ILE A 158 3.82 -1.98 5.70
C ILE A 158 4.22 -0.68 6.41
N LEU A 159 4.68 0.34 5.68
CA LEU A 159 5.14 1.60 6.25
C LEU A 159 4.02 2.33 7.00
N ALA A 160 2.82 2.43 6.41
CA ALA A 160 1.66 3.02 7.05
C ALA A 160 1.24 2.25 8.31
N GLY A 161 1.30 0.92 8.27
CA GLY A 161 1.04 0.07 9.43
C GLY A 161 2.03 0.34 10.56
N ILE A 162 3.32 0.45 10.24
CA ILE A 162 4.37 0.80 11.21
C ILE A 162 4.11 2.18 11.81
N CYS A 163 3.90 3.21 10.99
CA CYS A 163 3.64 4.57 11.45
C CYS A 163 2.44 4.65 12.39
N LEU A 164 1.31 4.05 12.01
CA LEU A 164 0.09 4.07 12.81
C LEU A 164 0.23 3.24 14.10
N GLY A 165 0.90 2.08 14.02
CA GLY A 165 1.18 1.23 15.18
C GLY A 165 2.09 1.91 16.20
N LEU A 166 3.17 2.54 15.75
CA LEU A 166 4.07 3.36 16.57
C LEU A 166 3.33 4.55 17.20
N ALA A 167 2.63 5.34 16.39
CA ALA A 167 1.86 6.48 16.87
C ALA A 167 0.83 6.08 17.92
N GLY A 168 0.12 4.97 17.69
CA GLY A 168 -0.79 4.37 18.64
C GLY A 168 -0.13 4.02 19.98
N GLY A 169 0.99 3.30 19.94
CA GLY A 169 1.74 2.92 21.13
C GLY A 169 2.21 4.13 21.94
N ILE A 170 2.73 5.15 21.23
CA ILE A 170 3.18 6.41 21.84
C ILE A 170 2.01 7.18 22.48
N MET A 171 0.89 7.34 21.76
CA MET A 171 -0.28 8.06 22.27
C MET A 171 -0.88 7.38 23.51
N GLN A 172 -0.98 6.05 23.51
CA GLN A 172 -1.50 5.31 24.66
C GLN A 172 -0.59 5.43 25.88
N TRP A 173 0.72 5.43 25.68
CA TRP A 173 1.70 5.67 26.73
C TRP A 173 1.62 7.12 27.25
N ALA A 174 1.72 8.10 26.37
CA ALA A 174 1.76 9.52 26.72
C ALA A 174 0.48 9.98 27.43
N LEU A 175 -0.69 9.51 27.00
CA LEU A 175 -1.97 9.88 27.58
C LEU A 175 -2.41 8.97 28.73
N LYS A 176 -1.64 7.93 29.06
CA LYS A 176 -2.01 6.88 30.02
C LYS A 176 -3.42 6.33 29.75
N ASN A 177 -3.75 6.17 28.46
CA ASN A 177 -5.08 5.76 28.03
C ASN A 177 -4.97 4.68 26.95
N PRO A 178 -5.35 3.43 27.23
CA PRO A 178 -5.27 2.34 26.26
C PRO A 178 -6.25 2.49 25.08
N LEU A 179 -7.20 3.44 25.15
CA LEU A 179 -8.11 3.76 24.05
C LEU A 179 -7.60 4.91 23.16
N ALA A 180 -6.49 5.55 23.53
CA ALA A 180 -5.94 6.62 22.71
C ALA A 180 -5.40 6.07 21.38
N SER A 181 -5.78 6.73 20.30
CA SER A 181 -5.29 6.45 18.96
C SER A 181 -5.46 7.70 18.10
N PRO A 182 -4.75 7.79 16.96
CA PRO A 182 -4.88 8.93 16.05
C PRO A 182 -6.33 9.20 15.62
N TYR A 183 -7.08 8.11 15.41
CA TYR A 183 -8.47 8.15 14.98
C TYR A 183 -9.40 8.60 16.11
N THR A 184 -9.26 8.03 17.32
CA THR A 184 -10.13 8.38 18.47
C THR A 184 -9.88 9.78 19.01
N LEU A 185 -8.67 10.31 18.84
CA LEU A 185 -8.32 11.68 19.20
C LEU A 185 -8.72 12.70 18.12
N GLY A 186 -9.31 12.27 17.01
CA GLY A 186 -9.77 13.15 15.94
C GLY A 186 -8.67 13.76 15.08
N ILE A 187 -7.41 13.36 15.28
CA ILE A 187 -6.27 13.88 14.51
C ILE A 187 -6.43 13.56 13.03
N SER A 188 -6.80 12.31 12.70
CA SER A 188 -7.06 11.89 11.32
C SER A 188 -8.24 12.64 10.69
N SER A 189 -9.30 12.94 11.46
CA SER A 189 -10.48 13.67 10.98
C SER A 189 -10.18 15.14 10.68
N VAL A 190 -9.37 15.79 11.52
CA VAL A 190 -8.93 17.18 11.27
C VAL A 190 -8.04 17.24 10.04
N ALA A 191 -7.12 16.28 9.86
CA ALA A 191 -6.32 16.17 8.65
C ALA A 191 -7.17 16.00 7.39
N ALA A 192 -8.17 15.10 7.41
CA ALA A 192 -9.13 14.90 6.33
C ALA A 192 -9.95 16.16 6.01
N CYS A 193 -10.31 16.94 7.04
CA CYS A 193 -10.98 18.21 6.85
C CYS A 193 -10.08 19.22 6.12
N GLY A 194 -8.79 19.30 6.48
CA GLY A 194 -7.82 20.15 5.79
C GLY A 194 -7.60 19.73 4.35
N THR A 195 -7.48 18.43 4.08
CA THR A 195 -7.43 17.90 2.71
C THR A 195 -8.68 18.29 1.91
N SER A 196 -9.87 18.11 2.49
CA SER A 196 -11.13 18.43 1.82
C SER A 196 -11.24 19.93 1.51
N PHE A 197 -10.77 20.79 2.41
CA PHE A 197 -10.68 22.23 2.17
C PHE A 197 -9.83 22.54 0.92
N VAL A 198 -8.63 21.97 0.81
CA VAL A 198 -7.76 22.22 -0.36
C VAL A 198 -8.32 21.64 -1.64
N ILE A 199 -8.86 20.43 -1.63
CA ILE A 199 -9.42 19.82 -2.85
C ILE A 199 -10.61 20.66 -3.36
N ILE A 200 -11.44 21.16 -2.45
CA ILE A 200 -12.65 21.90 -2.82
C ILE A 200 -12.33 23.32 -3.29
N PHE A 201 -11.48 24.05 -2.56
CA PHE A 201 -11.23 25.48 -2.79
C PHE A 201 -9.91 25.80 -3.49
N GLY A 202 -8.97 24.85 -3.60
CA GLY A 202 -7.61 25.10 -4.07
C GLY A 202 -7.47 25.30 -5.59
N GLY A 203 -8.47 24.89 -6.38
CA GLY A 203 -8.44 24.98 -7.85
C GLY A 203 -7.46 23.99 -8.50
N ALA A 204 -7.76 23.56 -9.73
CA ALA A 204 -7.04 22.47 -10.41
C ALA A 204 -5.60 22.79 -10.86
N SER A 205 -5.14 24.06 -10.84
CA SER A 205 -4.11 24.46 -11.80
C SER A 205 -2.67 24.73 -11.34
N ILE A 206 -2.26 24.85 -10.06
CA ILE A 206 -0.83 25.23 -9.80
C ILE A 206 -0.11 24.49 -8.66
N VAL A 207 -0.78 23.78 -7.73
CA VAL A 207 -0.09 23.19 -6.54
C VAL A 207 -0.42 21.69 -6.30
N GLY A 208 -0.75 20.99 -7.39
CA GLY A 208 -1.72 19.87 -7.48
C GLY A 208 -1.54 18.57 -6.68
N LYS A 209 -0.52 18.37 -5.84
CA LYS A 209 -0.46 17.19 -4.93
C LYS A 209 0.22 17.53 -3.60
N PHE A 210 1.32 18.29 -3.68
CA PHE A 210 2.05 18.74 -2.50
C PHE A 210 1.26 19.73 -1.63
N ALA A 211 0.34 20.53 -2.20
CA ALA A 211 -0.56 21.36 -1.38
C ALA A 211 -1.50 20.52 -0.51
N ILE A 212 -2.08 19.46 -1.07
CA ILE A 212 -2.97 18.56 -0.33
C ILE A 212 -2.21 17.95 0.85
N ILE A 213 -0.99 17.48 0.59
CA ILE A 213 -0.10 16.90 1.60
C ILE A 213 0.27 17.94 2.67
N GLY A 214 0.71 19.13 2.25
CA GLY A 214 1.14 20.20 3.14
C GLY A 214 0.02 20.70 4.05
N VAL A 215 -1.19 20.89 3.53
CA VAL A 215 -2.33 21.34 4.33
C VAL A 215 -2.84 20.22 5.25
N ALA A 216 -2.89 18.96 4.80
CA ALA A 216 -3.21 17.83 5.66
C ALA A 216 -2.23 17.75 6.85
N PHE A 217 -0.94 17.97 6.58
CA PHE A 217 0.11 18.00 7.59
C PHE A 217 -0.09 19.15 8.59
N ILE A 218 -0.33 20.38 8.12
CA ILE A 218 -0.61 21.55 8.97
C ILE A 218 -1.83 21.30 9.87
N PHE A 219 -2.93 20.79 9.32
CA PHE A 219 -4.14 20.47 10.08
C PHE A 219 -3.89 19.40 11.15
N THR A 220 -3.04 18.40 10.85
CA THR A 220 -2.61 17.40 11.82
C THR A 220 -1.83 18.04 12.98
N LEU A 221 -0.93 18.97 12.68
CA LEU A 221 -0.19 19.72 13.70
C LEU A 221 -1.11 20.59 14.56
N ILE A 222 -2.11 21.24 13.97
CA ILE A 222 -3.11 22.03 14.70
C ILE A 222 -3.90 21.12 15.66
N ALA A 223 -4.39 19.97 15.19
CA ALA A 223 -5.10 19.00 16.01
C ALA A 223 -4.26 18.55 17.21
N THR A 224 -2.99 18.28 16.95
CA THR A 224 -2.01 17.86 17.97
C THR A 224 -1.75 18.95 18.99
N ALA A 225 -1.56 20.19 18.54
CA ALA A 225 -1.35 21.34 19.40
C ALA A 225 -2.56 21.55 20.33
N ILE A 226 -3.78 21.40 19.82
CA ILE A 226 -5.02 21.47 20.62
C ILE A 226 -5.03 20.37 21.69
N ILE A 227 -4.74 19.12 21.33
CA ILE A 227 -4.70 17.99 22.27
C ILE A 227 -3.64 18.22 23.35
N LEU A 228 -2.43 18.64 22.96
CA LEU A 228 -1.33 18.92 23.88
C LEU A 228 -1.66 20.08 24.83
N TYR A 229 -2.24 21.16 24.29
CA TYR A 229 -2.66 22.31 25.06
C TYR A 229 -3.68 21.92 26.13
N ILE A 230 -4.74 21.21 25.75
CA ILE A 230 -5.76 20.74 26.70
C ILE A 230 -5.16 19.74 27.68
N SER A 231 -4.39 18.75 27.22
CA SER A 231 -3.73 17.73 28.06
C SER A 231 -2.73 18.32 29.06
N SER A 232 -2.25 19.55 28.84
CA SER A 232 -1.33 20.24 29.74
C SER A 232 -2.02 20.94 30.92
N ARG A 233 -3.36 21.05 30.91
CA ARG A 233 -4.13 21.70 31.98
C ARG A 233 -4.31 20.77 33.18
N ARG A 234 -4.30 21.33 34.40
CA ARG A 234 -4.39 20.56 35.67
C ARG A 234 -5.64 19.70 35.79
N TRP A 235 -6.73 20.10 35.14
CA TRP A 235 -8.02 19.39 35.15
C TRP A 235 -8.15 18.37 34.01
N ALA A 236 -7.15 18.21 33.15
CA ALA A 236 -7.22 17.28 32.02
C ALA A 236 -7.12 15.83 32.52
N THR A 237 -8.21 15.08 32.41
CA THR A 237 -8.22 13.64 32.64
C THR A 237 -8.14 12.90 31.30
N PRO A 238 -7.60 11.66 31.25
CA PRO A 238 -7.55 10.87 30.02
C PRO A 238 -8.92 10.72 29.33
N LYS A 239 -10.00 10.63 30.11
CA LYS A 239 -11.39 10.60 29.62
C LYS A 239 -11.78 11.90 28.90
N ARG A 240 -11.41 13.07 29.46
CA ARG A 240 -11.68 14.39 28.86
C ARG A 240 -10.90 14.61 27.56
N VAL A 241 -9.68 14.08 27.45
CA VAL A 241 -8.90 14.17 26.20
C VAL A 241 -9.53 13.34 25.10
N VAL A 242 -10.10 12.17 25.41
CA VAL A 242 -10.89 11.39 24.43
C VAL A 242 -12.17 12.12 24.03
N LEU A 243 -12.86 12.74 24.99
CA LEU A 243 -14.05 13.55 24.68
C LEU A 243 -13.72 14.73 23.76
N LEU A 244 -12.59 15.41 23.97
CA LEU A 244 -12.07 16.42 23.05
C LEU A 244 -11.87 15.86 21.64
N GLY A 245 -11.33 14.64 21.53
CA GLY A 245 -11.19 13.95 20.24
C GLY A 245 -12.52 13.78 19.52
N ILE A 246 -13.56 13.34 20.24
CA ILE A 246 -14.92 13.21 19.69
C ILE A 246 -15.43 14.57 19.18
N VAL A 247 -15.22 15.65 19.96
CA VAL A 247 -15.60 17.01 19.54
C VAL A 247 -14.87 17.41 18.25
N MET A 248 -13.57 17.12 18.14
CA MET A 248 -12.81 17.42 16.93
C MET A 248 -13.27 16.62 15.70
N ILE A 249 -13.65 15.34 15.88
CA ILE A 249 -14.22 14.50 14.81
C ILE A 249 -15.52 15.11 14.31
N VAL A 250 -16.44 15.45 15.22
CA VAL A 250 -17.75 16.01 14.85
C VAL A 250 -17.59 17.37 14.18
N LEU A 251 -16.76 18.25 14.73
CA LEU A 251 -16.47 19.56 14.14
C LEU A 251 -15.87 19.43 12.72
N SER A 252 -14.89 18.56 12.57
CA SER A 252 -14.23 18.31 11.28
C SER A 252 -15.20 17.72 10.26
N SER A 253 -16.09 16.83 10.69
CA SER A 253 -17.14 16.26 9.84
C SER A 253 -18.13 17.32 9.38
N ALA A 254 -18.55 18.22 10.26
CA ALA A 254 -19.44 19.33 9.95
C ALA A 254 -18.80 20.32 8.97
N MET A 255 -17.54 20.72 9.20
CA MET A 255 -16.80 21.60 8.29
C MET A 255 -16.61 20.96 6.91
N THR A 256 -16.21 19.69 6.87
CA THR A 256 -16.06 18.95 5.61
C THR A 256 -17.38 18.86 4.86
N ALA A 257 -18.50 18.63 5.56
CA ALA A 257 -19.83 18.63 4.95
C ALA A 257 -20.20 19.99 4.36
N GLN A 258 -19.89 21.07 5.08
CA GLN A 258 -20.13 22.42 4.59
C GLN A 258 -19.29 22.75 3.36
N PHE A 259 -18.02 22.36 3.32
CA PHE A 259 -17.16 22.59 2.16
C PHE A 259 -17.74 21.94 0.90
N ARG A 260 -18.27 20.72 1.01
CA ARG A 260 -18.86 20.00 -0.14
C ARG A 260 -20.03 20.73 -0.79
N GLN A 261 -20.75 21.59 -0.05
CA GLN A 261 -21.84 22.39 -0.61
C GLN A 261 -21.35 23.47 -1.59
N PHE A 262 -20.09 23.89 -1.46
CA PHE A 262 -19.49 24.94 -2.29
C PHE A 262 -18.62 24.38 -3.43
N GLY A 263 -18.33 23.07 -3.42
CA GLY A 263 -17.43 22.44 -4.39
C GLY A 263 -18.11 21.99 -5.67
N ALA A 264 -17.36 22.02 -6.78
CA ALA A 264 -17.77 21.36 -8.01
C ALA A 264 -17.88 19.83 -7.82
N ALA A 265 -18.76 19.18 -8.58
CA ALA A 265 -19.05 17.75 -8.43
C ALA A 265 -17.79 16.85 -8.48
N GLU A 266 -16.82 17.16 -9.35
CA GLU A 266 -15.57 16.38 -9.45
C GLU A 266 -14.68 16.56 -8.21
N ASN A 267 -14.51 17.79 -7.72
CA ASN A 267 -13.73 18.07 -6.51
C ASN A 267 -14.37 17.41 -5.28
N VAL A 268 -15.70 17.42 -5.20
CA VAL A 268 -16.44 16.76 -4.12
C VAL A 268 -16.22 15.24 -4.16
N LYS A 269 -16.28 14.64 -5.35
CA LYS A 269 -15.98 13.21 -5.55
C LYS A 269 -14.54 12.89 -5.15
N GLU A 270 -13.56 13.68 -5.58
CA GLU A 270 -12.16 13.51 -5.21
C GLU A 270 -11.95 13.64 -3.69
N ALA A 271 -12.55 14.64 -3.04
CA ALA A 271 -12.48 14.83 -1.60
C ALA A 271 -13.07 13.64 -0.83
N VAL A 272 -14.22 13.12 -1.29
CA VAL A 272 -14.83 11.92 -0.70
C VAL A 272 -13.89 10.72 -0.83
N PHE A 273 -13.31 10.47 -2.00
CA PHE A 273 -12.36 9.37 -2.18
C PHE A 273 -11.09 9.55 -1.33
N TRP A 274 -10.60 10.78 -1.15
CA TRP A 274 -9.42 11.03 -0.32
C TRP A 274 -9.64 10.68 1.14
N MET A 275 -10.83 10.99 1.68
CA MET A 275 -11.13 10.78 3.10
C MET A 275 -11.24 9.31 3.48
N VAL A 276 -11.66 8.43 2.57
CA VAL A 276 -11.97 7.04 2.88
C VAL A 276 -10.76 6.22 3.36
N GLY A 277 -9.55 6.61 2.97
CA GLY A 277 -8.33 5.88 3.28
C GLY A 277 -8.11 4.71 2.31
N ASP A 278 -7.10 4.85 1.44
CA ASP A 278 -6.80 3.90 0.37
C ASP A 278 -5.30 3.89 0.02
N LEU A 279 -4.80 2.71 -0.34
CA LEU A 279 -3.42 2.44 -0.75
C LEU A 279 -3.27 2.35 -2.28
N ASN A 280 -4.35 2.50 -3.05
CA ASN A 280 -4.36 2.50 -4.52
C ASN A 280 -3.45 3.57 -5.16
N ARG A 281 -3.10 4.63 -4.42
CA ARG A 281 -2.26 5.75 -4.91
C ARG A 281 -0.77 5.53 -4.69
N ALA A 282 -0.35 4.33 -4.29
CA ALA A 282 1.04 4.04 -3.98
C ALA A 282 1.95 4.21 -5.20
N SER A 283 3.08 4.89 -5.00
CA SER A 283 4.17 5.00 -5.96
C SER A 283 5.51 4.93 -5.23
N TRP A 284 6.58 4.55 -5.92
CA TRP A 284 7.92 4.49 -5.33
C TRP A 284 8.37 5.83 -4.72
N ASP A 285 7.98 6.96 -5.31
CA ASP A 285 8.26 8.30 -4.77
C ASP A 285 7.57 8.52 -3.40
N ILE A 286 6.29 8.16 -3.30
CA ILE A 286 5.53 8.26 -2.05
C ILE A 286 6.15 7.37 -0.97
N LEU A 287 6.60 6.17 -1.35
CA LEU A 287 7.29 5.26 -0.43
C LEU A 287 8.58 5.87 0.09
N ALA A 288 9.39 6.47 -0.79
CA ALA A 288 10.64 7.12 -0.39
C ALA A 288 10.39 8.24 0.62
N TYR A 289 9.46 9.16 0.32
CA TYR A 289 9.11 10.25 1.24
C TYR A 289 8.57 9.75 2.59
N MET A 290 7.75 8.70 2.57
CA MET A 290 7.22 8.10 3.79
C MET A 290 8.29 7.36 4.60
N ALA A 291 9.21 6.66 3.93
CA ALA A 291 10.32 5.96 4.56
C ALA A 291 11.30 6.94 5.21
N ASP A 292 11.69 8.01 4.51
CA ASP A 292 12.58 9.05 5.04
C ASP A 292 12.00 9.68 6.32
N MET A 293 10.71 10.00 6.28
CA MET A 293 10.03 10.60 7.43
C MET A 293 9.83 9.61 8.58
N LEU A 294 9.61 8.33 8.28
CA LEU A 294 9.58 7.27 9.29
C LEU A 294 10.95 7.12 9.96
N VAL A 295 12.04 7.06 9.18
CA VAL A 295 13.42 6.97 9.70
C VAL A 295 13.72 8.18 10.59
N PHE A 296 13.38 9.39 10.14
CA PHE A 296 13.52 10.60 10.94
C PHE A 296 12.75 10.51 12.28
N CYS A 297 11.48 10.07 12.26
CA CYS A 297 10.67 9.91 13.47
C CYS A 297 11.22 8.81 14.40
N VAL A 298 11.75 7.71 13.85
CA VAL A 298 12.37 6.64 14.62
C VAL A 298 13.65 7.12 15.28
N ILE A 299 14.50 7.88 14.59
CA ILE A 299 15.71 8.49 15.18
C ILE A 299 15.32 9.40 16.34
N LEU A 300 14.34 10.29 16.15
CA LEU A 300 13.84 11.15 17.23
C LEU A 300 13.32 10.33 18.42
N LEU A 301 12.55 9.27 18.15
CA LEU A 301 12.03 8.38 19.17
C LEU A 301 13.15 7.67 19.93
N LEU A 302 14.19 7.18 19.24
CA LEU A 302 15.34 6.56 19.89
C LEU A 302 16.08 7.55 20.79
N LEU A 303 16.34 8.77 20.30
CA LEU A 303 16.95 9.83 21.10
C LEU A 303 16.14 10.16 22.37
N LEU A 304 14.81 10.13 22.28
CA LEU A 304 13.92 10.24 23.43
C LEU A 304 14.09 9.02 24.36
N LEU A 305 13.99 7.79 23.85
CA LEU A 305 14.04 6.53 24.60
C LEU A 305 15.36 6.30 25.36
N PHE A 306 16.48 6.79 24.84
CA PHE A 306 17.79 6.66 25.48
C PHE A 306 18.09 7.75 26.53
N MET A 307 17.18 8.71 26.75
CA MET A 307 17.31 9.63 27.89
C MET A 307 16.94 8.92 29.20
N PRO A 308 17.79 8.97 30.25
CA PRO A 308 17.53 8.31 31.54
C PRO A 308 16.30 8.86 32.29
N SER A 309 15.74 10.00 31.85
CA SER A 309 14.51 10.58 32.39
C SER A 309 13.22 9.95 31.83
N LEU A 310 13.28 9.08 30.81
CA LEU A 310 12.08 8.50 30.18
C LEU A 310 11.38 7.45 31.08
N PHE A 311 12.03 7.04 32.16
CA PHE A 311 11.43 6.18 33.19
C PHE A 311 10.41 6.92 34.07
N ASP A 312 10.45 8.27 34.08
CA ASP A 312 9.46 9.07 34.79
C ASP A 312 8.48 9.69 33.80
N VAL A 313 7.33 9.03 33.64
CA VAL A 313 6.19 9.52 32.84
C VAL A 313 5.66 10.87 33.35
N ALA A 314 6.15 11.38 34.49
CA ALA A 314 5.85 12.72 34.97
C ALA A 314 6.54 13.84 34.17
N ASP A 315 7.61 13.56 33.40
CA ASP A 315 8.27 14.60 32.62
C ASP A 315 7.39 15.07 31.44
N LYS A 316 6.81 16.25 31.63
CA LYS A 316 5.96 16.93 30.65
C LYS A 316 6.67 17.16 29.32
N ARG A 317 8.00 17.36 29.31
CA ARG A 317 8.77 17.62 28.08
C ARG A 317 8.82 16.37 27.21
N ILE A 318 9.19 15.23 27.79
CA ILE A 318 9.27 13.95 27.08
C ILE A 318 7.89 13.56 26.53
N ARG A 319 6.85 13.69 27.35
CA ARG A 319 5.46 13.41 26.94
C ARG A 319 5.04 14.27 25.74
N THR A 320 5.39 15.54 25.77
CA THR A 320 5.06 16.50 24.69
C THR A 320 5.83 16.15 23.43
N SER A 321 7.14 15.90 23.51
CA SER A 321 7.98 15.53 22.37
C SER A 321 7.53 14.22 21.73
N ALA A 322 7.18 13.21 22.53
CA ALA A 322 6.67 11.94 22.01
C ALA A 322 5.33 12.10 21.28
N MET A 323 4.42 12.92 21.82
CA MET A 323 3.16 13.25 21.14
C MET A 323 3.39 13.99 19.82
N VAL A 324 4.41 14.87 19.73
CA VAL A 324 4.80 15.50 18.47
C VAL A 324 5.27 14.44 17.47
N VAL A 325 6.15 13.52 17.87
CA VAL A 325 6.60 12.41 17.01
C VAL A 325 5.44 11.53 16.55
N ALA A 326 4.54 11.14 17.46
CA ALA A 326 3.35 10.36 17.11
C ALA A 326 2.47 11.09 16.08
N SER A 327 2.39 12.40 16.19
CA SER A 327 1.57 13.22 15.29
C SER A 327 2.23 13.42 13.93
N LEU A 328 3.55 13.53 13.88
CA LEU A 328 4.31 13.50 12.64
C LEU A 328 4.08 12.17 11.88
N LEU A 329 4.20 11.02 12.57
CA LEU A 329 3.92 9.70 11.98
C LEU A 329 2.49 9.60 11.41
N VAL A 330 1.50 10.16 12.13
CA VAL A 330 0.11 10.20 11.68
C VAL A 330 -0.05 11.14 10.48
N ALA A 331 0.55 12.33 10.54
CA ALA A 331 0.47 13.32 9.47
C ALA A 331 1.01 12.74 8.16
N THR A 332 2.20 12.12 8.22
CA THR A 332 2.82 11.42 7.08
C THR A 332 1.95 10.30 6.56
N THR A 333 1.31 9.52 7.43
CA THR A 333 0.44 8.44 6.94
C THR A 333 -0.81 8.98 6.28
N VAL A 334 -1.49 9.95 6.92
CA VAL A 334 -2.78 10.46 6.45
C VAL A 334 -2.65 11.30 5.19
N CYS A 335 -1.55 12.03 5.02
CA CYS A 335 -1.34 12.85 3.83
C CYS A 335 -1.18 12.03 2.54
N PHE A 336 -0.66 10.79 2.62
CA PHE A 336 -0.48 9.91 1.47
C PHE A 336 -1.59 8.86 1.32
N THR A 337 -2.08 8.33 2.43
CA THR A 337 -3.03 7.20 2.42
C THR A 337 -4.48 7.63 2.66
N GLY A 338 -4.72 8.86 3.14
CA GLY A 338 -6.03 9.25 3.66
C GLY A 338 -6.26 8.72 5.08
N THR A 339 -7.52 8.66 5.53
CA THR A 339 -7.78 8.28 6.93
C THR A 339 -7.90 6.77 7.09
N ILE A 340 -6.86 6.15 7.65
CA ILE A 340 -6.88 4.74 8.05
C ILE A 340 -7.14 4.65 9.55
N GLY A 341 -8.31 4.11 9.90
CA GLY A 341 -8.75 3.95 11.28
C GLY A 341 -8.19 2.70 11.97
N PHE A 342 -8.30 2.70 13.31
CA PHE A 342 -8.15 1.55 14.20
C PHE A 342 -6.78 0.84 14.30
N ILE A 343 -5.88 0.93 13.31
CA ILE A 343 -4.54 0.29 13.38
C ILE A 343 -3.77 0.74 14.63
N GLY A 344 -3.72 2.05 14.90
CA GLY A 344 -3.06 2.60 16.09
C GLY A 344 -3.78 2.30 17.42
N LEU A 345 -5.00 1.76 17.37
CA LEU A 345 -5.67 1.25 18.58
C LEU A 345 -5.38 -0.24 18.78
N LEU A 346 -5.57 -1.03 17.73
CA LEU A 346 -5.45 -2.50 17.70
C LEU A 346 -4.00 -2.95 17.94
N ALA A 347 -3.04 -2.39 17.22
CA ALA A 347 -1.68 -2.91 17.22
C ALA A 347 -1.00 -2.89 18.60
N PRO A 348 -1.06 -1.79 19.38
CA PRO A 348 -0.54 -1.80 20.75
C PRO A 348 -1.32 -2.70 21.69
N HIS A 349 -2.62 -2.87 21.45
CA HIS A 349 -3.45 -3.75 22.27
C HIS A 349 -3.11 -5.23 22.05
N ILE A 350 -2.90 -5.65 20.80
CA ILE A 350 -2.51 -7.01 20.43
C ILE A 350 -1.07 -7.32 20.89
N CYS A 351 -0.21 -6.31 20.89
CA CYS A 351 1.19 -6.44 21.31
C CYS A 351 1.34 -6.69 22.84
N ARG A 352 0.55 -6.01 23.68
CA ARG A 352 0.71 -6.04 25.15
C ARG A 352 0.61 -7.42 25.81
N PRO A 353 -0.36 -8.30 25.48
CA PRO A 353 -0.42 -9.65 26.08
C PRO A 353 0.84 -10.49 25.86
N VAL A 354 1.56 -10.26 24.77
CA VAL A 354 2.75 -11.04 24.38
C VAL A 354 4.03 -10.45 24.96
N ILE A 355 4.12 -9.12 25.07
CA ILE A 355 5.34 -8.40 25.50
C ILE A 355 5.30 -7.98 26.97
N GLY A 356 4.11 -7.87 27.55
CA GLY A 356 3.88 -7.21 28.84
C GLY A 356 3.75 -5.70 28.70
N ASP A 357 3.85 -4.99 29.83
CA ASP A 357 3.59 -3.55 29.92
C ASP A 357 4.84 -2.66 29.73
N TYR A 358 5.97 -3.24 29.32
CA TYR A 358 7.22 -2.51 29.11
C TYR A 358 7.16 -1.65 27.82
N HIS A 359 6.90 -0.35 27.98
CA HIS A 359 6.71 0.59 26.86
C HIS A 359 7.86 0.62 25.85
N ARG A 360 9.11 0.45 26.31
CA ARG A 360 10.31 0.36 25.46
C ARG A 360 10.21 -0.73 24.39
N PHE A 361 9.47 -1.80 24.65
CA PHE A 361 9.27 -2.92 23.74
C PHE A 361 7.90 -2.90 23.08
N VAL A 362 6.87 -2.44 23.80
CA VAL A 362 5.52 -2.34 23.26
C VAL A 362 5.49 -1.39 22.06
N ILE A 363 6.13 -0.22 22.13
CA ILE A 363 6.11 0.76 21.04
C ILE A 363 6.68 0.18 19.73
N PRO A 364 7.94 -0.28 19.65
CA PRO A 364 8.50 -0.76 18.39
C PRO A 364 7.74 -1.98 17.84
N VAL A 365 7.32 -2.91 18.72
CA VAL A 365 6.58 -4.08 18.25
C VAL A 365 5.14 -3.74 17.85
N SER A 366 4.53 -2.69 18.41
CA SER A 366 3.25 -2.17 17.92
C SER A 366 3.36 -1.71 16.46
N GLY A 367 4.51 -1.16 16.05
CA GLY A 367 4.77 -0.85 14.64
C GLY A 367 4.74 -2.10 13.76
N LEU A 368 5.46 -3.15 14.13
CA LEU A 368 5.49 -4.42 13.37
C LEU A 368 4.12 -5.11 13.32
N VAL A 369 3.40 -5.13 14.44
CA VAL A 369 2.02 -5.63 14.47
C VAL A 369 1.12 -4.79 13.57
N GLY A 370 1.31 -3.47 13.57
CA GLY A 370 0.59 -2.57 12.68
C GLY A 370 0.84 -2.87 11.19
N ALA A 371 2.09 -3.20 10.83
CA ALA A 371 2.45 -3.63 9.48
C ALA A 371 1.70 -4.90 9.06
N VAL A 372 1.74 -5.94 9.89
CA VAL A 372 1.04 -7.21 9.66
C VAL A 372 -0.46 -6.99 9.52
N LEU A 373 -1.06 -6.21 10.43
CA LEU A 373 -2.49 -5.92 10.41
C LEU A 373 -2.90 -5.16 9.15
N LEU A 374 -2.21 -4.08 8.81
CA LEU A 374 -2.61 -3.26 7.67
C LEU A 374 -2.37 -3.98 6.34
N LEU A 375 -1.25 -4.70 6.19
CA LEU A 375 -0.98 -5.52 5.01
C LEU A 375 -2.02 -6.65 4.86
N GLY A 376 -2.37 -7.33 5.95
CA GLY A 376 -3.40 -8.37 5.95
C GLY A 376 -4.78 -7.80 5.59
N LEU A 377 -5.15 -6.64 6.14
CA LEU A 377 -6.42 -5.98 5.83
C LEU A 377 -6.47 -5.46 4.40
N ASP A 378 -5.35 -4.99 3.84
CA ASP A 378 -5.26 -4.60 2.43
C ASP A 378 -5.40 -5.80 1.49
N LEU A 379 -4.83 -6.95 1.85
CA LEU A 379 -5.01 -8.21 1.12
C LEU A 379 -6.48 -8.63 1.09
N VAL A 380 -7.15 -8.59 2.24
CA VAL A 380 -8.61 -8.86 2.35
C VAL A 380 -9.39 -7.86 1.49
N ALA A 381 -9.04 -6.57 1.55
CA ALA A 381 -9.72 -5.52 0.81
C ALA A 381 -9.67 -5.72 -0.72
N ARG A 382 -8.60 -6.35 -1.24
CA ARG A 382 -8.43 -6.66 -2.67
C ARG A 382 -9.11 -7.95 -3.11
N THR A 383 -9.34 -8.89 -2.19
CA THR A 383 -9.74 -10.26 -2.54
C THR A 383 -11.21 -10.55 -2.27
N VAL A 384 -11.85 -9.87 -1.31
CA VAL A 384 -13.23 -10.19 -0.89
C VAL A 384 -14.28 -9.93 -1.96
N ILE A 385 -14.13 -8.90 -2.80
CA ILE A 385 -15.10 -8.54 -3.86
C ILE A 385 -14.39 -8.32 -5.20
N SER A 386 -13.51 -9.23 -5.61
CA SER A 386 -12.86 -9.15 -6.93
C SER A 386 -13.92 -9.07 -8.05
N PRO A 387 -13.81 -8.16 -9.04
CA PRO A 387 -12.66 -7.29 -9.38
C PRO A 387 -12.67 -5.90 -8.69
N PHE A 388 -13.62 -5.61 -7.81
CA PHE A 388 -13.71 -4.32 -7.11
C PHE A 388 -12.76 -4.27 -5.91
N ILE A 389 -11.86 -3.29 -5.91
CA ILE A 389 -10.93 -3.07 -4.79
C ILE A 389 -11.62 -2.19 -3.74
N LEU A 390 -11.81 -2.74 -2.54
CA LEU A 390 -12.36 -1.97 -1.43
C LEU A 390 -11.28 -1.03 -0.85
N PRO A 391 -11.66 0.20 -0.45
CA PRO A 391 -10.77 1.07 0.30
C PRO A 391 -10.42 0.46 1.67
N VAL A 392 -9.13 0.32 1.96
CA VAL A 392 -8.66 -0.36 3.18
C VAL A 392 -9.17 0.31 4.46
N GLY A 393 -9.35 1.63 4.48
CA GLY A 393 -9.86 2.35 5.65
C GLY A 393 -11.27 1.94 6.06
N LYS A 394 -12.12 1.50 5.11
CA LYS A 394 -13.44 0.93 5.43
C LYS A 394 -13.31 -0.46 6.04
N VAL A 395 -12.44 -1.30 5.47
CA VAL A 395 -12.20 -2.66 5.96
C VAL A 395 -11.63 -2.61 7.39
N THR A 396 -10.71 -1.69 7.67
CA THR A 396 -10.17 -1.51 9.02
C THR A 396 -11.21 -1.02 10.01
N ALA A 397 -12.14 -0.16 9.59
CA ALA A 397 -13.25 0.30 10.44
C ALA A 397 -14.24 -0.83 10.78
N VAL A 398 -14.63 -1.64 9.80
CA VAL A 398 -15.53 -2.79 10.00
C VAL A 398 -14.93 -3.80 10.98
N MET A 399 -13.62 -4.04 10.91
CA MET A 399 -12.91 -4.91 11.85
C MET A 399 -12.68 -4.25 13.22
N GLY A 400 -12.38 -2.95 13.23
CA GLY A 400 -11.99 -2.22 14.43
C GLY A 400 -13.14 -1.91 15.39
N VAL A 401 -14.35 -1.67 14.88
CA VAL A 401 -15.52 -1.35 15.71
C VAL A 401 -15.92 -2.53 16.61
N PRO A 402 -16.13 -3.77 16.12
CA PRO A 402 -16.42 -4.92 16.96
C PRO A 402 -15.34 -5.17 18.00
N PHE A 403 -14.06 -4.98 17.63
CA PHE A 403 -12.96 -5.10 18.57
C PHE A 403 -13.04 -4.06 19.69
N LEU A 404 -13.31 -2.79 19.37
CA LEU A 404 -13.50 -1.75 20.38
C LEU A 404 -14.68 -2.06 21.31
N VAL A 405 -15.80 -2.55 20.76
CA VAL A 405 -16.97 -2.98 21.55
C VAL A 405 -16.58 -4.12 22.49
N TYR A 406 -15.88 -5.14 22.00
CA TYR A 406 -15.39 -6.25 22.81
C TYR A 406 -14.50 -5.76 23.97
N LEU A 407 -13.59 -4.81 23.72
CA LEU A 407 -12.75 -4.24 24.77
C LEU A 407 -13.54 -3.47 25.82
N LEU A 408 -14.58 -2.75 25.42
CA LEU A 408 -15.46 -2.03 26.34
C LEU A 408 -16.23 -3.00 27.24
N LEU A 409 -16.82 -4.05 26.65
CA LEU A 409 -17.58 -5.06 27.39
C LEU A 409 -16.68 -5.82 28.38
N ARG A 410 -15.48 -6.23 27.96
CA ARG A 410 -14.55 -6.96 28.83
C ARG A 410 -14.07 -6.12 30.01
N LYS A 411 -13.88 -4.82 29.84
CA LYS A 411 -13.52 -3.91 30.94
C LYS A 411 -14.67 -3.67 31.90
N GLY A 412 -15.89 -3.49 31.39
CA GLY A 412 -17.09 -3.36 32.22
C GLY A 412 -17.30 -4.58 33.12
N ILE A 413 -17.08 -5.79 32.60
CA ILE A 413 -17.18 -7.04 33.40
C ILE A 413 -16.13 -7.09 34.52
N ARG A 414 -14.93 -6.55 34.29
CA ARG A 414 -13.85 -6.51 35.31
C ARG A 414 -14.09 -5.47 36.40
N GLU A 415 -14.79 -4.37 36.09
CA GLU A 415 -15.20 -3.37 37.08
C GLU A 415 -16.43 -3.83 37.90
N VAL A 416 -17.30 -4.68 37.34
CA VAL A 416 -18.48 -5.24 38.03
C VAL A 416 -18.16 -6.53 38.81
N GLY A 417 -17.14 -7.30 38.39
CA GLY A 417 -16.67 -8.50 39.10
C GLY A 417 -15.67 -8.25 40.23
N VAL A 418 -15.42 -6.97 40.58
CA VAL A 418 -14.67 -6.55 41.76
C VAL A 418 -15.58 -5.62 42.56
N THR A 419 -16.62 -6.21 43.14
CA THR A 419 -17.34 -5.71 44.32
C THR A 419 -17.54 -6.87 45.25
#